data_AF-A0A8D8HQ06-F1
#
_entry.id   AF-A0A8D8HQ06-F1
#
_cell.length_a   1.000
_cell.length_b   1.000
_cell.length_c   1.000
_cell.angle_alpha   90.00
_cell.angle_beta   90.00
_cell.angle_gamma   90.00
#
_symmetry.space_group_name_H-M   'P 1'
#
loop_
_entity.id
_entity.type
_entity.pdbx_description
1 polymer ?
#
loop_
_entity_poly.entity_id
_entity_poly.type
_entity_poly.pdbx_seq_one_letter_code
_entity_poly.pdbx_strand_id
1 'polypeptide(L)'
;MFPLDIVEIFKDLADDEKGPNLDNIEKALYLDWCSKMLCYAHVMFDDIVDNSKTRYGKPCWHRRSDVGLSAVFDGLLIDKSIHYLMNTKFDRDIIDAVLQNLFFLNAGQTLIDTLSKVDDFKNYNKASYEKMANLLDSCIIALPIRMGLIHAG
;
A
#
# COMPACT_ATOMS: atom_id res chain seq x y z
N MET A 1 -2.61 -10.37 -3.35
CA MET A 1 -1.13 -10.40 -3.38
C MET A 1 -0.67 -9.55 -2.21
N PHE A 2 0.23 -10.05 -1.37
CA PHE A 2 0.83 -9.25 -0.30
C PHE A 2 2.07 -8.52 -0.85
N PRO A 3 2.45 -7.36 -0.29
CA PRO A 3 3.68 -6.67 -0.66
C PRO A 3 4.90 -7.59 -0.60
N LEU A 4 5.92 -7.27 -1.40
CA LEU A 4 7.21 -7.97 -1.36
C LEU A 4 7.86 -7.86 0.02
N ASP A 5 8.68 -8.86 0.37
CA ASP A 5 9.37 -8.91 1.66
C ASP A 5 10.51 -7.89 1.70
N ILE A 6 10.30 -6.80 2.44
CA ILE A 6 11.28 -5.71 2.55
C ILE A 6 12.55 -6.17 3.27
N VAL A 7 12.46 -7.17 4.14
CA VAL A 7 13.63 -7.69 4.85
C VAL A 7 14.55 -8.42 3.89
N GLU A 8 14.02 -9.25 3.01
CA GLU A 8 14.83 -9.93 1.99
C GLU A 8 15.40 -8.92 0.99
N ILE A 9 14.60 -7.95 0.53
CA ILE A 9 15.09 -6.86 -0.33
C ILE A 9 16.25 -6.11 0.34
N PHE A 10 16.11 -5.78 1.63
CA PHE A 10 17.18 -5.10 2.37
C PHE A 10 18.44 -5.97 2.46
N LYS A 11 18.31 -7.27 2.79
CA LYS A 11 19.45 -8.18 2.88
C LYS A 11 20.19 -8.34 1.56
N ASP A 12 19.46 -8.36 0.45
CA ASP A 12 20.03 -8.50 -0.90
C ASP A 12 20.78 -7.24 -1.36
N LEU A 13 20.43 -6.07 -0.80
CA LEU A 13 20.92 -4.76 -1.25
C LEU A 13 21.88 -4.08 -0.29
N ALA A 14 21.91 -4.47 0.98
CA ALA A 14 22.76 -3.82 1.98
C ALA A 14 24.23 -4.17 1.78
N ASP A 15 25.07 -3.12 1.67
CA ASP A 15 26.51 -3.26 1.65
C ASP A 15 27.06 -3.67 3.04
N ASP A 16 28.30 -4.19 3.09
CA ASP A 16 28.95 -4.71 4.30
C ASP A 16 28.95 -3.70 5.47
N GLU A 17 29.00 -2.40 5.18
CA GLU A 17 29.01 -1.33 6.19
C GLU A 17 27.66 -1.16 6.90
N LYS A 18 26.56 -1.27 6.13
CA LYS A 18 25.19 -1.17 6.64
C LYS A 18 24.57 -2.54 6.94
N GLY A 19 25.31 -3.62 6.73
CA GLY A 19 24.87 -5.01 6.64
C GLY A 19 23.91 -5.49 7.73
N PRO A 20 23.39 -6.72 7.62
CA PRO A 20 22.25 -7.21 8.39
C PRO A 20 22.57 -7.43 9.89
N ASN A 21 22.66 -6.32 10.62
CA ASN A 21 22.70 -6.29 12.07
C ASN A 21 21.27 -6.21 12.63
N LEU A 22 21.14 -6.42 13.95
CA LEU A 22 19.85 -6.49 14.61
C LEU A 22 19.01 -5.22 14.40
N ASP A 23 19.60 -4.04 14.55
CA ASP A 23 18.90 -2.76 14.44
C ASP A 23 18.36 -2.52 13.02
N ASN A 24 19.15 -2.86 12.00
CA ASN A 24 18.75 -2.67 10.61
C ASN A 24 17.70 -3.71 10.17
N ILE A 25 17.79 -4.94 10.66
CA ILE A 25 16.75 -5.95 10.43
C ILE A 25 15.44 -5.56 11.15
N GLU A 26 15.52 -5.04 12.38
CA GLU A 26 14.35 -4.56 13.11
C GLU A 26 13.65 -3.41 12.36
N LYS A 27 14.42 -2.44 11.85
CA LYS A 27 13.89 -1.37 11.00
C LYS A 27 13.24 -1.90 9.72
N ALA A 28 13.87 -2.86 9.04
CA ALA A 28 13.29 -3.49 7.84
C ALA A 28 11.97 -4.22 8.16
N LEU A 29 11.89 -4.92 9.30
CA LEU A 29 10.66 -5.55 9.78
C LEU A 29 9.55 -4.53 10.06
N TYR A 30 9.89 -3.38 10.65
CA TYR A 30 8.92 -2.30 10.84
C TYR A 30 8.39 -1.78 9.50
N LEU A 31 9.25 -1.55 8.51
CA LEU A 31 8.83 -1.13 7.16
C LEU A 31 7.93 -2.17 6.51
N ASP A 32 8.27 -3.45 6.63
CA ASP A 32 7.51 -4.57 6.08
C ASP A 32 6.10 -4.64 6.68
N TRP A 33 5.98 -4.55 8.01
CA TRP A 33 4.68 -4.50 8.69
C TRP A 33 3.88 -3.24 8.34
N CYS A 34 4.52 -2.07 8.29
CA CYS A 34 3.88 -0.82 7.88
C CYS A 34 3.31 -0.93 6.46
N SER A 35 4.08 -1.46 5.52
CA SER A 35 3.65 -1.65 4.13
C SER A 35 2.43 -2.57 4.04
N LYS A 36 2.48 -3.72 4.72
CA LYS A 36 1.38 -4.71 4.74
C LYS A 36 0.11 -4.12 5.33
N MET A 37 0.20 -3.43 6.47
CA MET A 37 -0.95 -2.80 7.12
C MET A 37 -1.54 -1.67 6.30
N LEU A 38 -0.70 -0.89 5.61
CA LEU A 38 -1.16 0.15 4.68
C LEU A 38 -1.95 -0.45 3.51
N CYS A 39 -1.46 -1.54 2.92
CA CYS A 39 -2.22 -2.28 1.91
C CYS A 39 -3.56 -2.78 2.43
N TYR A 40 -3.63 -3.30 3.66
CA TYR A 40 -4.89 -3.73 4.26
C TYR A 40 -5.88 -2.57 4.44
N ALA A 41 -5.42 -1.40 4.89
CA ALA A 41 -6.28 -0.21 4.98
C ALA A 41 -6.89 0.16 3.62
N HIS A 42 -6.08 0.14 2.56
CA HIS A 42 -6.56 0.40 1.21
C HIS A 42 -7.51 -0.67 0.67
N VAL A 43 -7.28 -1.95 0.98
CA VAL A 43 -8.23 -3.03 0.63
C VAL A 43 -9.57 -2.85 1.34
N MET A 44 -9.59 -2.34 2.57
CA MET A 44 -10.85 -2.05 3.26
C MET A 44 -11.63 -0.94 2.56
N PHE A 45 -10.96 0.11 2.08
CA PHE A 45 -11.60 1.17 1.29
C PHE A 45 -12.08 0.66 -0.07
N ASP A 46 -11.26 -0.11 -0.77
CA ASP A 46 -11.57 -0.78 -2.04
C ASP A 46 -12.84 -1.64 -1.90
N ASP A 47 -12.88 -2.49 -0.88
CA ASP A 47 -14.04 -3.35 -0.60
C ASP A 47 -15.33 -2.53 -0.41
N ILE A 48 -15.26 -1.34 0.20
CA ILE A 48 -16.40 -0.46 0.43
C ILE A 48 -16.84 0.21 -0.88
N VAL A 49 -15.90 0.81 -1.62
CA VAL A 49 -16.17 1.55 -2.87
C VAL A 49 -16.77 0.61 -3.92
N ASP A 50 -16.20 -0.58 -4.06
CA ASP A 50 -16.66 -1.60 -5.01
C ASP A 50 -17.87 -2.39 -4.49
N ASN A 51 -18.31 -2.12 -3.26
CA ASN A 51 -19.41 -2.83 -2.61
C ASN A 51 -19.16 -4.36 -2.61
N SER A 52 -17.90 -4.77 -2.43
CA SER A 52 -17.45 -6.15 -2.49
C SER A 52 -18.14 -7.04 -1.44
N LYS A 53 -18.29 -8.33 -1.76
CA LYS A 53 -18.94 -9.31 -0.88
C LYS A 53 -17.94 -10.06 0.00
N THR A 54 -16.84 -10.51 -0.60
CA THR A 54 -15.89 -11.40 0.07
C THR A 54 -14.45 -11.04 -0.26
N ARG A 55 -13.57 -11.16 0.74
CA ARG A 55 -12.12 -11.04 0.61
C ARG A 55 -11.47 -12.18 1.39
N TYR A 56 -10.51 -12.88 0.77
CA TYR A 56 -9.83 -14.05 1.36
C TYR A 56 -10.78 -15.13 1.91
N GLY A 57 -11.87 -15.42 1.18
CA GLY A 57 -12.85 -16.44 1.55
C GLY A 57 -13.78 -16.06 2.71
N LYS A 58 -13.72 -14.82 3.20
CA LYS A 58 -14.57 -14.29 4.29
C LYS A 58 -15.35 -13.07 3.82
N PRO A 59 -16.45 -12.69 4.49
CA PRO A 59 -17.12 -11.42 4.22
C PRO A 59 -16.12 -10.25 4.32
N CYS A 60 -16.21 -9.29 3.40
CA CYS A 60 -15.44 -8.05 3.49
C CYS A 60 -15.69 -7.36 4.84
N TRP A 61 -14.72 -6.58 5.34
CA TRP A 61 -14.78 -6.02 6.69
C TRP A 61 -16.08 -5.23 6.93
N HIS A 62 -16.48 -4.38 5.97
CA HIS A 62 -17.70 -3.58 6.03
C HIS A 62 -19.01 -4.40 5.95
N ARG A 63 -18.94 -5.68 5.53
CA ARG A 63 -20.10 -6.58 5.44
C ARG A 63 -20.41 -7.30 6.74
N ARG A 64 -19.53 -7.21 7.73
CA ARG A 64 -19.80 -7.81 9.04
C ARG A 64 -20.92 -7.03 9.74
N SER A 65 -21.83 -7.77 10.38
CA SER A 65 -23.00 -7.21 11.04
C SER A 65 -22.66 -6.30 12.21
N ASP A 66 -21.49 -6.48 12.83
CA ASP A 66 -20.97 -5.69 13.94
C ASP A 66 -20.14 -4.46 13.51
N VAL A 67 -19.85 -4.31 12.21
CA VAL A 67 -18.96 -3.26 11.69
C VAL A 67 -19.69 -2.26 10.79
N GLY A 68 -20.31 -2.74 9.70
CA GLY A 68 -20.94 -1.85 8.71
C GLY A 68 -19.99 -0.79 8.15
N LEU A 69 -20.49 0.44 7.96
CA LEU A 69 -19.70 1.55 7.42
C LEU A 69 -18.68 2.14 8.41
N SER A 70 -18.69 1.72 9.69
CA SER A 70 -17.61 2.06 10.63
C SER A 70 -16.24 1.57 10.14
N ALA A 71 -16.22 0.60 9.23
CA ALA A 71 -15.06 0.16 8.47
C ALA A 71 -14.25 1.30 7.84
N VAL A 72 -14.87 2.44 7.48
CA VAL A 72 -14.17 3.63 6.99
C VAL A 72 -13.24 4.19 8.08
N PHE A 73 -13.72 4.33 9.30
CA PHE A 73 -12.91 4.83 10.42
C PHE A 73 -11.85 3.82 10.84
N ASP A 74 -12.13 2.52 10.78
CA ASP A 74 -11.15 1.48 11.06
C ASP A 74 -9.97 1.54 10.08
N GLY A 75 -10.26 1.69 8.77
CA GLY A 75 -9.24 1.86 7.74
C GLY A 75 -8.42 3.14 7.95
N LEU A 76 -9.08 4.26 8.28
CA LEU A 76 -8.41 5.52 8.57
C LEU A 76 -7.51 5.43 9.82
N LEU A 77 -7.97 4.72 10.85
CA LEU A 77 -7.17 4.53 12.06
C LEU A 77 -5.89 3.75 11.76
N ILE A 78 -5.96 2.70 10.95
CA ILE A 78 -4.78 1.95 10.49
C ILE A 78 -3.86 2.88 9.69
N ASP A 79 -4.38 3.57 8.68
CA ASP A 79 -3.62 4.52 7.85
C ASP A 79 -2.87 5.56 8.70
N LYS A 80 -3.57 6.25 9.61
CA LYS A 80 -2.94 7.28 10.46
C LYS A 80 -1.97 6.71 11.48
N SER A 81 -2.23 5.51 12.01
CA SER A 81 -1.30 4.85 12.94
C SER A 81 0.03 4.52 12.26
N ILE A 82 -0.02 4.04 11.01
CA ILE A 82 1.19 3.77 10.23
C ILE A 82 1.96 5.06 9.93
N HIS A 83 1.28 6.13 9.51
CA HIS A 83 1.91 7.44 9.29
C HIS A 83 2.56 7.98 10.57
N TYR A 84 1.88 7.88 11.71
CA TYR A 84 2.43 8.29 13.00
C TYR A 84 3.68 7.48 13.36
N LEU A 85 3.62 6.16 13.26
CA LEU A 85 4.75 5.28 13.55
C LEU A 85 5.95 5.60 12.64
N MET A 86 5.71 5.77 11.33
CA MET A 86 6.78 6.06 10.38
C MET A 86 7.50 7.38 10.69
N ASN A 87 6.73 8.43 11.00
CA ASN A 87 7.27 9.73 11.39
C ASN A 87 8.14 9.69 12.66
N THR A 88 7.96 8.69 13.53
CA THR A 88 8.73 8.57 14.77
C THR A 88 9.98 7.68 14.64
N LYS A 89 10.06 6.87 13.59
CA LYS A 89 11.06 5.78 13.48
C LYS A 89 11.99 5.91 12.27
N PHE A 90 11.58 6.65 11.24
CA PHE A 90 12.30 6.70 9.97
C PHE A 90 12.57 8.12 9.49
N ASP A 91 13.57 8.23 8.62
CA ASP A 91 13.96 9.49 8.00
C ASP A 91 12.97 9.94 6.94
N ARG A 92 13.10 11.22 6.56
CA ARG A 92 12.22 11.89 5.62
C ARG A 92 12.16 11.19 4.26
N ASP A 93 13.25 10.60 3.79
CA ASP A 93 13.29 9.96 2.47
C ASP A 93 12.35 8.75 2.37
N ILE A 94 12.28 7.92 3.43
CA ILE A 94 11.34 6.80 3.50
C ILE A 94 9.91 7.32 3.56
N ILE A 95 9.66 8.35 4.37
CA ILE A 95 8.34 8.95 4.53
C ILE A 95 7.85 9.52 3.19
N ASP A 96 8.70 10.27 2.49
CA ASP A 96 8.40 10.85 1.18
C ASP A 96 8.15 9.76 0.14
N ALA A 97 8.90 8.65 0.20
CA ALA A 97 8.67 7.50 -0.67
C ALA A 97 7.29 6.87 -0.45
N VAL A 98 6.84 6.74 0.80
CA VAL A 98 5.50 6.24 1.12
C VAL A 98 4.43 7.21 0.66
N LEU A 99 4.55 8.50 1.00
CA LEU A 99 3.58 9.53 0.63
C LEU A 99 3.40 9.65 -0.87
N GLN A 100 4.49 9.60 -1.63
CA GLN A 100 4.43 9.65 -3.09
C GLN A 100 3.73 8.42 -3.68
N ASN A 101 4.00 7.22 -3.18
CA ASN A 101 3.31 6.01 -3.65
C ASN A 101 1.82 6.05 -3.31
N LEU A 102 1.46 6.48 -2.10
CA LEU A 102 0.07 6.67 -1.70
C LEU A 102 -0.68 7.67 -2.58
N PHE A 103 -0.01 8.76 -2.97
CA PHE A 103 -0.57 9.71 -3.92
C PHE A 103 -0.90 9.03 -5.26
N PHE A 104 0.03 8.28 -5.84
CA PHE A 104 -0.19 7.59 -7.12
C PHE A 104 -1.26 6.50 -7.02
N LEU A 105 -1.30 5.73 -5.94
CA LEU A 105 -2.34 4.73 -5.70
C LEU A 105 -3.73 5.38 -5.65
N ASN A 106 -3.89 6.45 -4.88
CA ASN A 106 -5.17 7.16 -4.77
C ASN A 106 -5.57 7.83 -6.09
N ALA A 107 -4.60 8.37 -6.85
CA ALA A 107 -4.85 8.89 -8.18
C ALA A 107 -5.31 7.79 -9.15
N GLY A 108 -4.69 6.61 -9.09
CA GLY A 108 -5.09 5.42 -9.84
C GLY A 108 -6.51 4.97 -9.52
N GLN A 109 -6.86 4.89 -8.24
CA GLN A 109 -8.21 4.50 -7.82
C GLN A 109 -9.27 5.54 -8.21
N THR A 110 -8.94 6.83 -8.11
CA THR A 110 -9.83 7.90 -8.60
C THR A 110 -10.07 7.78 -10.10
N LEU A 111 -9.03 7.44 -10.86
CA LEU A 111 -9.14 7.24 -12.31
C LEU A 111 -10.03 6.04 -12.65
N ILE A 112 -9.88 4.90 -11.97
CA ILE A 112 -10.76 3.73 -12.17
C ILE A 112 -12.20 4.09 -11.87
N ASP A 113 -12.47 4.65 -10.69
CA ASP A 113 -13.83 4.99 -10.26
C ASP A 113 -14.51 5.98 -11.21
N THR A 114 -13.74 6.90 -11.78
CA THR A 114 -14.25 7.83 -12.82
C THR A 114 -14.55 7.07 -14.11
N LEU A 115 -13.64 6.23 -14.60
CA LEU A 115 -13.81 5.49 -15.84
C LEU A 115 -14.92 4.44 -15.79
N SER A 116 -15.17 3.84 -14.62
CA SER A 116 -16.24 2.87 -14.41
C SER A 116 -17.63 3.49 -14.35
N LYS A 117 -17.73 4.78 -14.04
CA LYS A 117 -19.00 5.52 -13.96
C LYS A 117 -19.40 6.20 -15.26
N VAL A 118 -18.47 6.35 -16.20
CA VAL A 118 -18.76 6.93 -17.51
C VAL A 118 -19.11 5.81 -18.48
N ASP A 119 -20.31 5.86 -19.05
CA ASP A 119 -20.77 4.98 -20.15
C ASP A 119 -20.07 5.33 -21.49
N ASP A 120 -18.74 5.47 -21.47
CA ASP A 120 -17.90 5.73 -22.65
C ASP A 120 -16.84 4.65 -22.82
N PHE A 121 -17.23 3.61 -23.56
CA PHE A 121 -16.36 2.49 -23.91
C PHE A 121 -15.16 2.88 -24.79
N LYS A 122 -15.09 4.10 -25.34
CA LYS A 122 -13.90 4.53 -26.13
C LYS A 122 -12.63 4.57 -25.28
N ASN A 123 -12.79 4.84 -23.98
CA ASN A 123 -11.67 4.87 -23.04
C ASN A 123 -11.27 3.46 -22.55
N TYR A 124 -11.99 2.41 -22.95
CA TYR A 124 -11.72 1.02 -22.59
C TYR A 124 -10.73 0.43 -23.60
N ASN A 125 -9.52 0.98 -23.60
CA ASN A 125 -8.44 0.59 -24.48
C ASN A 125 -7.18 0.26 -23.68
N LYS A 126 -6.21 -0.36 -24.37
CA LYS A 126 -4.96 -0.82 -23.75
C LYS A 126 -4.19 0.31 -23.07
N ALA A 127 -4.14 1.51 -23.67
CA ALA A 127 -3.39 2.63 -23.10
C ALA A 127 -3.99 3.11 -21.76
N SER A 128 -5.32 3.20 -21.66
CA SER A 128 -5.98 3.52 -20.40
C SER A 128 -5.72 2.45 -19.34
N TYR A 129 -5.79 1.18 -19.72
CA TYR A 129 -5.52 0.06 -18.81
C TYR A 129 -4.07 0.10 -18.29
N GLU A 130 -3.08 0.28 -19.16
CA GLU A 130 -1.68 0.37 -18.76
C GLU A 130 -1.43 1.56 -17.83
N LYS A 131 -2.07 2.71 -18.08
CA LYS A 131 -1.99 3.87 -17.19
C LYS A 131 -2.55 3.56 -15.80
N MET A 132 -3.70 2.88 -15.72
CA MET A 132 -4.28 2.47 -14.44
C MET A 132 -3.37 1.48 -13.71
N ALA A 133 -2.96 0.41 -14.38
CA ALA A 133 -2.09 -0.62 -13.80
C ALA A 133 -0.80 -0.03 -13.23
N ASN A 134 -0.12 0.84 -13.99
CA ASN A 134 1.12 1.48 -13.54
C ASN A 134 0.95 2.33 -12.28
N LEU A 135 -0.21 2.97 -12.09
CA LEU A 135 -0.48 3.75 -10.88
C LEU A 135 -0.75 2.86 -9.67
N LEU A 136 -1.46 1.74 -9.87
CA LEU A 136 -1.95 0.86 -8.81
C LEU A 136 -0.91 -0.15 -8.34
N ASP A 137 -0.08 -0.66 -9.25
CA ASP A 137 0.95 -1.66 -8.95
C ASP A 137 2.10 -1.07 -8.11
N SER A 138 2.19 0.27 -8.06
CA SER A 138 3.22 1.02 -7.34
C SER A 138 3.30 0.66 -5.85
N CYS A 139 2.17 0.49 -5.17
CA CYS A 139 2.16 0.17 -3.74
C CYS A 139 2.52 -1.28 -3.40
N ILE A 140 2.34 -2.22 -4.34
CA ILE A 140 2.59 -3.65 -4.10
C ILE A 140 4.03 -4.02 -4.47
N ILE A 141 4.56 -3.41 -5.55
CA ILE A 141 5.88 -3.75 -6.09
C ILE A 141 6.88 -2.63 -5.83
N ALA A 142 6.59 -1.41 -6.28
CA ALA A 142 7.57 -0.32 -6.26
C ALA A 142 7.87 0.17 -4.84
N LEU A 143 6.85 0.28 -3.98
CA LEU A 143 7.01 0.79 -2.62
C LEU A 143 7.91 -0.11 -1.74
N PRO A 144 7.70 -1.43 -1.63
CA PRO A 144 8.60 -2.31 -0.89
C PRO A 144 10.05 -2.26 -1.38
N ILE A 145 10.25 -2.27 -2.70
CA ILE A 145 11.58 -2.17 -3.32
C ILE A 145 12.24 -0.85 -2.95
N ARG A 146 11.53 0.26 -3.07
CA ARG A 146 12.05 1.58 -2.77
C ARG A 146 12.37 1.76 -1.28
N MET A 147 11.54 1.24 -0.39
CA MET A 147 11.81 1.27 1.05
C MET A 147 13.03 0.42 1.41
N GLY A 148 13.17 -0.77 0.83
CA GLY A 148 14.34 -1.62 1.01
C GLY A 148 15.63 -0.97 0.51
N LEU A 149 15.59 -0.34 -0.69
CA LEU A 149 16.72 0.40 -1.26
C LEU A 149 17.16 1.57 -0.36
N ILE A 150 16.23 2.46 0.02
CA ILE A 150 16.57 3.62 0.87
C ILE A 150 17.12 3.16 2.22
N HIS A 151 16.56 2.09 2.78
CA HIS A 151 17.04 1.53 4.04
C HIS A 151 18.44 0.89 3.89
N ALA A 152 18.74 0.29 2.74
CA ALA A 152 20.05 -0.31 2.44
C ALA A 152 21.19 0.70 2.25
N GLY A 153 20.91 1.97 1.93
CA GLY A 153 21.92 3.02 1.72
C GLY A 153 21.92 3.53 0.30
#